data_AF-A0A7H8N1L5-F1
#
_entry.id   AF-A0A7H8N1L5-F1
#
_cell.length_a   1.000
_cell.length_b   1.000
_cell.length_c   1.000
_cell.angle_alpha   90.00
_cell.angle_beta   90.00
_cell.angle_gamma   90.00
#
_symmetry.space_group_name_H-M   'P 1'
#
loop_
_entity.id
_entity.type
_entity.pdbx_description
1 polymer ?
#
loop_
_entity_poly.entity_id
_entity_poly.type
_entity_poly.pdbx_seq_one_letter_code
_entity_poly.pdbx_strand_id
1 'polypeptide(L)'
;MELDRRNMSQTCVPGPPVWTAPPTQPTAEALIRTKLQQYRKTCQERDRLILEAKKGGLTEVAIAELSGHSRNTVRSVLKNHGIS
;
A
#
# COMPACT_ATOMS: atom_id res chain seq x y z
N MET A 1 17.93 -60.98 41.92
CA MET A 1 18.01 -59.88 40.93
C MET A 1 16.76 -59.97 40.10
N GLU A 2 15.75 -59.14 40.40
CA GLU A 2 14.52 -59.07 39.61
C GLU A 2 14.25 -57.60 39.32
N LEU A 3 14.40 -57.23 38.05
CA LEU A 3 14.11 -55.92 37.50
C LEU A 3 12.80 -56.09 36.71
N ASP A 4 11.74 -55.35 37.03
CA ASP A 4 10.79 -54.94 36.00
C ASP A 4 10.35 -53.50 36.23
N ARG A 5 11.09 -52.62 35.55
CA ARG A 5 10.71 -51.27 35.18
C ARG A 5 9.53 -51.35 34.21
N ARG A 6 8.41 -50.70 34.50
CA ARG A 6 7.43 -50.23 33.50
C ARG A 6 6.60 -49.11 34.12
N ASN A 7 7.14 -47.90 34.24
CA ASN A 7 7.02 -46.81 33.28
C ASN A 7 5.58 -46.64 32.74
N MET A 8 4.77 -45.94 33.54
CA MET A 8 3.43 -45.46 33.21
C MET A 8 3.48 -44.70 31.89
N SER A 9 2.89 -45.30 30.85
CA SER A 9 2.76 -44.69 29.53
C SER A 9 1.66 -43.65 29.59
N GLN A 10 2.04 -42.39 29.81
CA GLN A 10 1.17 -41.24 29.68
C GLN A 10 0.88 -41.04 28.19
N THR A 11 -0.26 -41.56 27.73
CA THR A 11 -0.76 -41.40 26.38
C THR A 11 -1.22 -39.96 26.18
N CYS A 12 -0.46 -39.21 25.37
CA CYS A 12 -0.89 -37.92 24.85
C CYS A 12 -2.12 -38.14 23.95
N VAL A 13 -3.29 -37.72 24.38
CA VAL A 13 -4.50 -37.70 23.53
C VAL A 13 -4.40 -36.46 22.64
N PRO A 14 -4.36 -36.58 21.30
CA PRO A 14 -4.38 -35.41 20.43
C PRO A 14 -5.74 -34.72 20.56
N GLY A 15 -5.73 -33.43 20.93
CA GLY A 15 -6.93 -32.59 20.93
C GLY A 15 -7.57 -32.50 19.54
N PRO A 16 -8.86 -32.13 19.44
CA PRO A 16 -9.54 -32.03 18.15
C PRO A 16 -8.82 -31.04 17.22
N PRO A 17 -8.82 -31.29 15.90
CA PRO A 17 -8.23 -30.36 14.95
C PRO A 17 -8.93 -29.00 15.06
N VAL A 18 -8.16 -27.95 15.35
CA VAL A 18 -8.62 -26.57 15.23
C VAL A 18 -8.82 -26.32 13.74
N TRP A 19 -10.08 -26.31 13.29
CA TRP A 19 -10.43 -25.83 11.97
C TRP A 19 -10.23 -24.32 11.94
N THR A 20 -9.04 -23.88 11.52
CA THR A 20 -8.79 -22.48 11.22
C THR A 20 -9.66 -22.09 10.04
N ALA A 21 -10.64 -21.21 10.26
CA ALA A 21 -11.41 -20.62 9.18
C ALA A 21 -10.44 -19.97 8.16
N PRO A 22 -10.65 -20.15 6.84
CA PRO A 22 -9.81 -19.53 5.84
C PRO A 22 -9.85 -18.01 6.01
N PRO A 23 -8.73 -17.30 5.77
CA PRO A 23 -8.70 -15.84 5.90
C PRO A 23 -9.78 -15.23 5.01
N THR A 24 -10.67 -14.45 5.62
CA THR A 24 -11.75 -13.76 4.92
C THR A 24 -11.15 -12.88 3.82
N GLN A 25 -11.33 -13.27 2.56
CA GLN A 25 -10.78 -12.49 1.45
C GLN A 25 -11.40 -11.08 1.48
N PRO A 26 -10.59 -10.02 1.30
CA PRO A 26 -11.11 -8.67 1.27
C PRO A 26 -12.13 -8.54 0.13
N THR A 27 -13.26 -7.89 0.41
CA THR A 27 -14.29 -7.66 -0.60
C THR A 27 -13.74 -6.77 -1.73
N ALA A 28 -14.31 -6.90 -2.94
CA ALA A 28 -13.91 -6.07 -4.07
C ALA A 28 -14.00 -4.57 -3.75
N GLU A 29 -15.00 -4.17 -2.98
CA GLU A 29 -15.17 -2.79 -2.51
C GLU A 29 -14.00 -2.33 -1.63
N ALA A 30 -13.59 -3.15 -0.66
CA ALA A 30 -12.46 -2.83 0.22
C ALA A 30 -11.18 -2.64 -0.58
N LEU A 31 -10.92 -3.51 -1.57
CA LEU A 31 -9.76 -3.41 -2.46
C LEU A 31 -9.78 -2.13 -3.31
N ILE A 32 -10.94 -1.76 -3.86
CA ILE A 32 -11.09 -0.52 -4.65
C ILE A 32 -10.84 0.70 -3.76
N ARG A 33 -11.42 0.75 -2.55
CA ARG A 33 -11.19 1.85 -1.59
C ARG A 33 -9.71 2.02 -1.28
N THR A 34 -9.00 0.92 -1.00
CA THR A 34 -7.55 0.97 -0.75
C THR A 34 -6.78 1.49 -1.97
N LYS A 35 -7.10 1.02 -3.18
CA LYS A 35 -6.46 1.52 -4.42
C LYS A 35 -6.69 3.01 -4.63
N LEU A 36 -7.90 3.50 -4.39
CA LEU A 36 -8.21 4.94 -4.51
C LEU A 36 -7.46 5.78 -3.47
N GLN A 37 -7.32 5.28 -2.24
CA GLN A 37 -6.51 5.95 -1.22
C GLN A 37 -5.03 6.01 -1.60
N GLN A 38 -4.49 4.92 -2.14
CA GLN A 38 -3.11 4.89 -2.63
C GLN A 38 -2.91 5.85 -3.81
N TYR A 39 -3.84 5.83 -4.76
CA TYR A 39 -3.83 6.76 -5.89
C TYR A 39 -3.85 8.22 -5.45
N ARG A 40 -4.68 8.58 -4.45
CA ARG A 40 -4.69 9.93 -3.88
C ARG A 40 -3.31 10.35 -3.36
N LYS A 41 -2.59 9.47 -2.65
CA LYS A 41 -1.24 9.76 -2.17
C LYS A 41 -0.27 10.00 -3.32
N THR A 42 -0.36 9.19 -4.38
CA THR A 42 0.45 9.38 -5.59
C THR A 42 0.16 10.73 -6.26
N CYS A 43 -1.10 11.16 -6.33
CA CYS A 43 -1.44 12.48 -6.86
C CYS A 43 -0.87 13.62 -6.01
N GLN A 44 -0.89 13.50 -4.67
CA GLN A 44 -0.28 14.49 -3.78
C GLN A 44 1.23 14.58 -3.99
N GLU A 45 1.90 13.44 -4.16
CA GLU A 45 3.33 13.41 -4.45
C GLU A 45 3.66 14.04 -5.81
N ARG A 46 2.87 13.74 -6.85
CA ARG A 46 2.98 14.40 -8.15
C ARG A 46 2.89 15.93 -8.00
N ASP A 47 1.88 16.41 -7.28
CA ASP A 47 1.64 17.85 -7.12
C ASP A 47 2.81 18.51 -6.39
N ARG A 48 3.33 17.86 -5.34
CA ARG A 48 4.54 18.29 -4.63
C ARG A 48 5.74 18.42 -5.59
N LEU A 49 6.02 17.39 -6.38
CA LEU A 49 7.15 17.39 -7.33
C LEU A 49 7.01 18.48 -8.38
N ILE A 50 5.80 18.72 -8.90
CA ILE A 50 5.53 19.82 -9.84
C ILE A 50 5.88 21.18 -9.22
N LEU A 51 5.51 21.39 -7.95
CA LEU A 51 5.80 22.63 -7.24
C LEU A 51 7.30 22.81 -6.96
N GLU A 52 7.99 21.76 -6.53
CA GLU A 52 9.44 21.78 -6.30
C GLU A 52 10.20 22.06 -7.61
N ALA A 53 9.80 21.43 -8.71
CA ALA A 53 10.39 21.67 -10.02
C ALA A 53 10.18 23.12 -10.50
N LYS A 54 8.97 23.67 -10.34
CA LYS A 54 8.69 25.07 -10.70
C LYS A 54 9.50 26.05 -9.83
N LYS A 55 9.63 25.78 -8.52
CA LYS A 55 10.50 26.57 -7.61
C LYS A 55 11.97 26.47 -8.00
N GLY A 56 12.41 25.32 -8.52
CA GLY A 56 13.75 25.11 -9.07
C GLY A 56 13.98 25.76 -10.45
N GLY A 57 12.99 26.48 -11.00
CA GLY A 57 13.12 27.21 -12.26
C GLY A 57 12.80 26.41 -13.52
N LEU A 58 12.29 25.18 -13.40
CA LEU A 58 11.86 24.42 -14.57
C LEU A 58 10.63 25.06 -15.22
N THR A 59 10.60 25.02 -16.56
CA THR A 59 9.46 25.49 -17.34
C THR A 59 8.31 24.48 -17.26
N GLU A 60 7.08 24.94 -17.46
CA GLU A 60 5.90 24.06 -17.50
C GLU A 60 6.01 22.95 -18.56
N VAL A 61 6.73 23.21 -19.67
CA VAL A 61 6.96 22.22 -20.73
C VAL A 61 7.86 21.11 -20.22
N ALA A 62 9.01 21.46 -19.65
CA ALA A 62 9.96 20.48 -19.12
C ALA A 62 9.33 19.63 -18.01
N ILE A 63 8.53 20.26 -17.14
CA ILE A 63 7.80 19.54 -16.09
C ILE A 63 6.79 18.56 -16.71
N ALA A 64 6.05 18.97 -17.74
CA ALA A 64 5.08 18.12 -18.42
C ALA A 64 5.74 16.91 -19.09
N GLU A 65 6.86 17.13 -19.80
CA GLU A 65 7.64 16.08 -20.45
C GLU A 65 8.21 15.06 -19.45
N LEU A 66 8.84 15.54 -18.37
CA LEU A 66 9.45 14.67 -17.37
C LEU A 66 8.42 13.91 -16.53
N SER A 67 7.28 14.53 -16.21
CA SER A 67 6.22 13.90 -15.41
C SER A 67 5.28 13.01 -16.23
N GLY A 68 5.39 13.04 -17.57
CA GLY A 68 4.47 12.30 -18.45
C GLY A 68 3.03 12.81 -18.42
N HIS A 69 2.84 14.08 -18.07
CA HIS A 69 1.53 14.72 -17.97
C HIS A 69 1.32 15.79 -19.03
N SER A 70 0.06 16.10 -19.30
CA SER A 70 -0.25 17.22 -20.17
C SER A 70 0.18 18.54 -19.53
N ARG A 71 0.59 19.51 -20.35
CA ARG A 71 0.90 20.86 -19.89
C ARG A 71 -0.28 21.54 -19.19
N ASN A 72 -1.51 21.19 -19.59
CA ASN A 72 -2.72 21.69 -18.93
C ASN A 72 -2.85 21.16 -17.49
N THR A 73 -2.48 19.90 -17.26
CA THR A 73 -2.46 19.30 -15.91
C THR A 73 -1.45 20.03 -15.03
N VAL A 74 -0.22 20.24 -15.52
CA VAL A 74 0.82 20.98 -14.78
C VAL A 74 0.34 22.38 -14.45
N ARG A 75 -0.19 23.12 -15.43
CA ARG A 75 -0.71 24.48 -15.23
C ARG A 75 -1.85 24.53 -14.21
N SER A 76 -2.77 23.56 -14.25
CA SER A 76 -3.86 23.48 -13.28
C SER A 76 -3.35 23.23 -11.86
N VAL A 77 -2.36 22.36 -11.70
CA VAL A 77 -1.73 22.11 -10.38
C VAL A 77 -1.07 23.39 -9.86
N LEU A 78 -0.23 24.03 -10.66
CA LEU A 78 0.44 25.28 -10.27
C LEU A 78 -0.57 26.37 -9.88
N LYS A 79 -1.62 26.55 -10.68
CA LYS A 79 -2.70 27.50 -10.42
C LYS A 79 -3.44 27.21 -9.11
N ASN A 80 -3.79 25.95 -8.85
CA ASN A 80 -4.46 25.56 -7.60
C ASN A 80 -3.62 25.85 -6.35
N HIS A 81 -2.29 25.90 -6.51
CA HIS A 81 -1.33 26.21 -5.46
C HIS A 81 -0.86 27.68 -5.46
N GLY A 82 -1.47 28.54 -6.29
CA GLY A 82 -1.17 29.98 -6.32
C GLY A 82 0.14 30.37 -6.99
N ILE A 83 0.76 29.47 -7.76
CA ILE A 83 1.97 29.74 -8.53
C ILE A 83 1.55 29.96 -9.98
N SER A 84 1.71 31.19 -10.51
CA SER A 84 1.55 31.52 -11.94
C SER A 84 2.92 31.57 -12.62
#